data_AF-A0A7V6C070-F1
#
_entry.id   AF-A0A7V6C070-F1
#
_cell.length_a   1.000
_cell.length_b   1.000
_cell.length_c   1.000
_cell.angle_alpha   90.00
_cell.angle_beta   90.00
_cell.angle_gamma   90.00
#
_symmetry.space_group_name_H-M   'P 1'
#
loop_
_entity.id
_entity.type
_entity.pdbx_description
1 polymer ?
#
loop_
_entity_poly.entity_id
_entity_poly.type
_entity_poly.pdbx_seq_one_letter_code
_entity_poly.pdbx_strand_id
1 'polypeptide(L)'
;MRPPKCVICNRTLRDNVDFARVNFTLSQEDAAYNEEMRNRKPPIIGWSVRGEAWFCEFHIEAAKNNRDLSLSEAIKKIKNGSASKDSRAK
;
A
#
# COMPACT_ATOMS: atom_id res chain seq x y z
N MET A 1 12.41 -6.68 -12.18
CA MET A 1 11.49 -6.27 -11.11
C MET A 1 10.38 -5.42 -11.70
N ARG A 2 9.10 -5.66 -11.36
CA ARG A 2 8.03 -4.72 -11.75
C ARG A 2 8.26 -3.40 -10.98
N PRO A 3 8.15 -2.24 -11.63
CA PRO A 3 8.33 -0.98 -10.92
C PRO A 3 7.22 -0.81 -9.86
N PRO A 4 7.55 -0.20 -8.70
CA PRO A 4 6.57 -0.01 -7.65
C PRO A 4 5.42 0.87 -8.16
N LYS A 5 4.20 0.60 -7.69
CA LYS A 5 3.00 1.35 -8.07
C LYS A 5 2.31 1.89 -6.84
N CYS A 6 1.86 3.14 -6.89
CA CYS A 6 1.03 3.67 -5.83
C CYS A 6 -0.31 2.90 -5.79
N VAL A 7 -0.66 2.32 -4.64
CA VAL A 7 -1.91 1.55 -4.49
C VAL A 7 -3.19 2.40 -4.63
N ILE A 8 -3.06 3.72 -4.43
CA ILE A 8 -4.17 4.67 -4.55
C ILE A 8 -4.34 5.14 -6.00
N CYS A 9 -3.28 5.71 -6.60
CA CYS A 9 -3.32 6.25 -7.97
C CYS A 9 -3.22 5.20 -9.07
N ASN A 10 -2.74 3.99 -8.74
CA ASN A 10 -2.29 2.98 -9.70
C ASN A 10 -1.19 3.45 -10.68
N ARG A 11 -0.54 4.59 -10.38
CA ARG A 11 0.56 5.15 -11.18
C ARG A 11 1.87 4.44 -10.87
N THR A 12 2.69 4.24 -11.90
CA THR A 12 4.04 3.71 -11.74
C THR A 12 4.93 4.75 -11.07
N LEU A 13 5.61 4.36 -10.01
CA LEU A 13 6.57 5.17 -9.29
C LEU A 13 7.93 4.97 -9.98
N ARG A 14 8.52 6.07 -10.44
CA ARG A 14 9.83 6.10 -11.11
C ARG A 14 10.79 6.98 -10.33
N ASP A 15 12.07 6.82 -10.63
CA ASP A 15 13.16 7.57 -10.01
C ASP A 15 12.93 9.09 -10.10
N ASN A 16 13.30 9.82 -9.04
CA ASN A 16 13.10 11.27 -8.80
C ASN A 16 11.74 11.73 -8.23
N VAL A 17 10.92 10.83 -7.72
CA VAL A 17 9.70 11.21 -6.96
C VAL A 17 9.79 10.59 -5.57
N ASP A 18 9.44 11.34 -4.53
CA ASP A 18 9.36 10.77 -3.18
C ASP A 18 8.27 9.69 -3.16
N PHE A 19 8.66 8.45 -2.89
CA PHE A 19 7.74 7.35 -2.69
C PHE A 19 8.29 6.41 -1.62
N ALA A 20 7.39 5.77 -0.87
CA ALA A 20 7.81 4.77 0.09
C ALA A 20 6.81 3.63 0.19
N ARG A 21 7.33 2.51 0.67
CA ARG A 21 6.54 1.39 1.12
C ARG A 21 6.15 1.62 2.58
N VAL A 22 4.86 1.48 2.88
CA VAL A 22 4.32 1.61 4.23
C VAL A 22 3.75 0.27 4.66
N ASN A 23 4.03 -0.09 5.90
CA ASN A 23 3.54 -1.32 6.54
C ASN A 23 2.33 -0.97 7.41
N PHE A 24 1.30 -1.80 7.32
CA PHE A 24 0.04 -1.67 8.02
C PHE A 24 -0.15 -2.81 9.02
N THR A 25 -1.07 -2.61 9.96
CA THR A 25 -1.52 -3.68 10.85
C THR A 25 -2.05 -4.86 10.04
N LEU A 26 -1.56 -6.05 10.36
CA LEU A 26 -2.02 -7.29 9.74
C LEU A 26 -3.22 -7.83 10.49
N SER A 27 -4.22 -8.31 9.75
CA SER A 27 -5.21 -9.22 10.32
C SER A 27 -4.55 -10.59 10.59
N GLN A 28 -5.21 -11.41 11.40
CA GLN A 28 -4.76 -12.79 11.65
C GLN A 28 -4.66 -13.60 10.34
N GLU A 29 -5.61 -13.39 9.42
CA GLU A 29 -5.63 -14.03 8.11
C GLU A 29 -4.47 -13.56 7.22
N ASP A 30 -4.15 -12.27 7.24
CA ASP A 30 -3.03 -11.72 6.46
C ASP A 30 -1.68 -12.20 7.00
N ALA A 31 -1.54 -12.30 8.32
CA ALA A 31 -0.37 -12.87 8.96
C ALA A 31 -0.18 -14.35 8.59
N ALA A 32 -1.26 -15.15 8.67
CA ALA A 32 -1.23 -16.57 8.31
C ALA A 32 -0.89 -16.78 6.82
N TYR A 33 -1.49 -15.99 5.92
CA TYR A 33 -1.15 -16.01 4.50
C TYR A 33 0.33 -15.67 4.26
N ASN A 34 0.82 -14.63 4.95
CA ASN A 34 2.20 -14.20 4.80
C ASN A 34 3.20 -15.26 5.28
N GLU A 35 2.86 -15.97 6.36
CA GLU A 35 3.63 -17.10 6.87
C GLU A 35 3.58 -18.30 5.92
N GLU A 36 2.40 -18.66 5.40
CA GLU A 36 2.23 -19.74 4.42
C GLU A 36 3.13 -19.50 3.20
N MET A 37 3.08 -18.30 2.61
CA MET A 37 3.88 -17.96 1.44
C MET A 37 5.38 -17.96 1.71
N ARG A 38 5.80 -17.56 2.92
CA ARG A 38 7.21 -17.64 3.36
C ARG A 38 7.69 -19.09 3.49
N ASN A 39 6.81 -20.00 3.92
CA ASN A 39 7.13 -21.41 4.17
C ASN A 39 6.96 -22.31 2.93
N ARG A 40 6.35 -21.82 1.83
CA ARG A 40 6.21 -22.58 0.59
C ARG A 40 7.58 -22.96 0.00
N LYS A 41 7.68 -24.20 -0.48
CA LYS A 41 8.83 -24.72 -1.22
C LYS A 41 8.39 -25.13 -2.63
N PRO A 42 9.00 -24.57 -3.68
CA PRO A 42 10.05 -23.54 -3.66
C PRO A 42 9.51 -22.18 -3.17
N PRO A 43 10.37 -21.31 -2.59
CA PRO A 43 9.98 -19.97 -2.19
C PRO A 43 9.51 -19.16 -3.39
N ILE A 44 8.36 -18.51 -3.27
CA ILE A 44 7.81 -17.66 -4.33
C ILE A 44 8.55 -16.33 -4.29
N ILE A 45 9.45 -16.08 -5.23
CA ILE A 45 10.18 -14.80 -5.30
C ILE A 45 9.24 -13.71 -5.83
N GLY A 46 9.18 -12.58 -5.12
CA GLY A 46 8.38 -11.42 -5.54
C GLY A 46 6.88 -11.53 -5.27
N TRP A 47 6.46 -12.44 -4.37
CA TRP A 47 5.10 -12.44 -3.87
C TRP A 47 4.80 -11.14 -3.10
N SER A 48 3.56 -10.67 -3.21
CA SER A 48 3.12 -9.46 -2.51
C SER A 48 2.84 -9.79 -1.05
N VAL A 49 3.70 -9.29 -0.16
CA VAL A 49 3.47 -9.34 1.29
C VAL A 49 2.20 -8.57 1.60
N ARG A 50 1.21 -9.22 2.21
CA ARG A 50 -0.01 -8.54 2.64
C ARG A 50 0.32 -7.57 3.77
N GLY A 51 -0.38 -6.44 3.80
CA GLY A 51 -0.12 -5.35 4.75
C GLY A 51 1.03 -4.43 4.37
N GLU A 52 1.67 -4.62 3.22
CA GLU A 52 2.66 -3.67 2.69
C GLU A 52 2.20 -3.11 1.36
N ALA A 53 2.28 -1.80 1.18
CA ALA A 53 1.96 -1.17 -0.09
C ALA A 53 2.83 0.06 -0.37
N TRP A 54 3.02 0.34 -1.65
CA TRP A 54 3.74 1.53 -2.11
C TRP A 54 2.78 2.71 -2.27
N PHE A 55 3.25 3.90 -1.88
CA PHE A 55 2.52 5.16 -2.00
C PHE A 55 3.42 6.23 -2.63
N CYS A 56 2.83 7.10 -3.45
CA CYS A 56 3.52 8.29 -3.94
C CYS A 56 3.60 9.38 -2.87
N GLU A 57 4.39 10.42 -3.15
CA GLU A 57 4.53 11.67 -2.38
C GLU A 57 3.21 12.23 -1.83
N PHE A 58 2.12 12.15 -2.60
CA PHE A 58 0.83 12.71 -2.20
C PHE A 58 0.06 11.84 -1.21
N HIS A 59 0.34 10.53 -1.17
CA HIS A 59 -0.41 9.56 -0.37
C HIS A 59 0.41 8.94 0.76
N ILE A 60 1.74 9.11 0.75
CA ILE A 60 2.64 8.52 1.73
C ILE A 60 2.36 9.02 3.15
N GLU A 61 2.10 10.31 3.35
CA GLU A 61 1.79 10.86 4.68
C GLU A 61 0.44 10.34 5.19
N ALA A 62 -0.58 10.33 4.33
CA ALA A 62 -1.88 9.78 4.68
C ALA A 62 -1.80 8.28 5.01
N ALA A 63 -0.96 7.53 4.30
CA ALA A 63 -0.67 6.14 4.59
C ALA A 63 0.01 5.95 5.96
N LYS A 64 1.04 6.74 6.25
CA LYS A 64 1.75 6.70 7.56
C LYS A 64 0.80 6.99 8.72
N ASN A 65 -0.12 7.94 8.56
CA ASN A 65 -1.11 8.31 9.58
C ASN A 65 -2.21 7.26 9.79
N ASN A 66 -2.34 6.29 8.88
CA ASN A 66 -3.34 5.21 8.98
C ASN A 66 -2.69 3.82 9.10
N ARG A 67 -1.40 3.76 9.46
CA ARG A 67 -0.65 2.49 9.58
C ARG A 67 -1.22 1.53 10.61
N ASP A 68 -1.94 2.06 11.60
CA ASP A 68 -2.54 1.26 12.68
C ASP A 68 -3.78 0.48 12.21
N LEU A 69 -4.35 0.84 11.06
CA LEU A 69 -5.46 0.13 10.42
C LEU A 69 -4.95 -0.98 9.49
N SER A 70 -5.83 -1.88 9.09
CA SER A 70 -5.52 -2.81 8.00
C SER A 70 -5.30 -2.06 6.68
N LEU A 71 -4.50 -2.64 5.78
CA LEU A 71 -4.23 -2.04 4.45
C LEU A 71 -5.53 -1.69 3.70
N SER A 72 -6.51 -2.60 3.73
CA SER A 72 -7.81 -2.40 3.07
C SER A 72 -8.59 -1.22 3.67
N GLU A 73 -8.59 -1.07 4.99
CA GLU A 73 -9.26 0.05 5.67
C GLU A 73 -8.53 1.37 5.45
N ALA A 74 -7.20 1.36 5.53
CA ALA A 74 -6.37 2.52 5.24
C ALA A 74 -6.61 3.02 3.81
N ILE A 75 -6.63 2.12 2.81
CA ILE A 75 -6.93 2.48 1.42
C ILE A 75 -8.31 3.14 1.30
N LYS A 76 -9.35 2.58 1.94
CA LYS A 76 -10.71 3.17 1.94
C LYS A 76 -10.71 4.57 2.54
N LYS A 77 -10.07 4.76 3.70
CA LYS A 77 -9.95 6.08 4.34
C LYS A 77 -9.19 7.08 3.49
N ILE A 78 -8.03 6.70 2.94
CA ILE A 78 -7.20 7.58 2.12
C ILE A 78 -7.97 8.00 0.86
N LYS A 79 -8.65 7.06 0.18
CA LYS A 79 -9.47 7.36 -1.00
C LYS A 79 -10.63 8.30 -0.69
N ASN A 80 -11.33 8.06 0.42
CA ASN A 80 -12.45 8.91 0.83
C ASN A 80 -11.98 10.31 1.28
N GLY A 81 -10.81 10.42 1.92
CA GLY A 81 -10.20 11.69 2.31
C GLY A 81 -9.60 12.47 1.12
N SER A 82 -9.10 11.77 0.09
CA SER A 82 -8.64 12.40 -1.16
C SER A 82 -9.80 12.92 -2.02
N ALA A 83 -10.99 12.30 -1.94
CA ALA A 83 -12.17 12.76 -2.67
C ALA A 83 -12.63 14.16 -2.23
N SER A 84 -12.27 14.62 -1.03
CA SER A 84 -12.58 15.97 -0.54
C SER A 84 -11.68 17.07 -1.11
N LYS A 85 -10.65 16.74 -1.93
CA LYS A 85 -9.78 17.73 -2.59
C LYS A 85 -10.02 17.87 -4.09
N ASP A 86 -10.89 17.05 -4.68
CA ASP A 86 -11.30 17.13 -6.10
C ASP A 86 -12.59 17.96 -6.32
N SER A 87 -12.93 18.87 -5.40
CA SER A 87 -14.04 19.82 -5.58
C SER A 87 -13.61 21.17 -6.16
N ARG A 88 -12.41 21.28 -6.74
CA ARG A 88 -11.91 22.56 -7.28
C ARG A 88 -11.32 22.43 -8.69
N ALA A 89 -12.23 22.25 -9.64
CA ALA A 89 -12.21 22.68 -11.05
C ALA A 89 -13.19 21.73 -11.77
N LYS A 90 -14.32 22.18 -12.32
CA LYS A 90 -14.56 23.37 -13.12
C LYS A 90 -16.07 23.60 -13.20
#